data_AF-A0A970AC51-F1
#
_entry.id   AF-A0A970AC51-F1
#
_cell.length_a   1.000
_cell.length_b   1.000
_cell.length_c   1.000
_cell.angle_alpha   90.00
_cell.angle_beta   90.00
_cell.angle_gamma   90.00
#
_symmetry.space_group_name_H-M   'P 1'
#
loop_
_entity.id
_entity.type
_entity.pdbx_description
1 polymer ?
#
loop_
_entity_poly.entity_id
_entity_poly.type
_entity_poly.pdbx_seq_one_letter_code
_entity_poly.pdbx_strand_id
1 'polypeptide(L)' 'NLVIKGQDLGVKNLDLDQTEVEIQGQIDLLTYPANRSSDSSRGVWEKIFK' A
#
# COMPACT_ATOMS: atom_id res chain seq x y z
N ASN A 1 -1.19 6.67 0.01
CA ASN A 1 0.13 6.26 -0.54
C ASN A 1 -0.01 4.80 -0.94
N LEU A 2 0.33 4.42 -2.18
CA LEU A 2 0.33 3.02 -2.63
C LEU A 2 1.75 2.47 -2.54
N VAL A 3 1.91 1.35 -1.84
CA VAL A 3 3.20 0.66 -1.70
C VAL A 3 3.12 -0.69 -2.41
N ILE A 4 4.02 -0.90 -3.37
CA ILE A 4 4.18 -2.15 -4.12
C ILE A 4 5.57 -2.70 -3.79
N LYS A 5 5.67 -3.96 -3.36
CA LYS A 5 6.94 -4.66 -3.14
C LYS A 5 6.95 -6.00 -3.87
N GLY A 6 8.13 -6.42 -4.29
CA GLY A 6 8.29 -7.57 -5.15
C GLY A 6 9.69 -7.67 -5.74
N GLN A 7 9.87 -8.53 -6.73
CA GLN A 7 11.13 -8.78 -7.43
C GLN A 7 11.04 -8.30 -8.88
N ASP A 8 12.14 -7.77 -9.41
CA ASP A 8 12.25 -7.24 -10.78
C ASP A 8 11.10 -6.29 -11.17
N LEU A 9 10.69 -5.43 -10.22
CA LEU A 9 9.67 -4.43 -10.45
C LEU A 9 10.21 -3.30 -11.34
N GLY A 10 9.55 -3.07 -12.47
CA GLY A 10 9.81 -1.98 -13.40
C GLY A 10 8.54 -1.20 -13.74
N VAL A 11 8.69 0.10 -14.03
CA VAL A 11 7.62 0.91 -14.59
C VAL A 11 7.54 0.62 -16.08
N LYS A 12 6.40 0.08 -16.53
CA LYS A 12 6.14 -0.21 -17.94
C LYS A 12 5.50 0.98 -18.65
N ASN A 13 4.58 1.67 -17.97
CA ASN A 13 3.91 2.87 -18.47
C ASN A 13 3.65 3.85 -17.33
N LEU A 14 3.71 5.15 -17.65
CA LEU A 14 3.33 6.24 -16.77
C LEU A 14 2.62 7.30 -17.61
N ASP A 15 1.30 7.38 -17.47
CA ASP A 15 0.46 8.38 -18.12
C ASP A 15 -0.12 9.32 -17.05
N LEU A 16 0.41 10.54 -16.99
CA LEU A 16 -0.02 11.54 -16.00
C LEU A 16 -1.35 12.20 -16.38
N ASP A 17 -1.68 12.25 -17.66
CA ASP A 17 -2.92 12.86 -18.16
C ASP A 17 -4.11 11.95 -17.84
N GLN A 18 -3.90 10.64 -17.96
CA GLN A 18 -4.88 9.61 -17.60
C GLN A 18 -4.79 9.16 -16.13
N THR A 19 -3.81 9.69 -15.38
CA THR A 19 -3.53 9.31 -13.98
C THR A 19 -3.29 7.80 -13.80
N GLU A 20 -2.63 7.18 -14.77
CA GLU A 20 -2.40 5.74 -14.86
C GLU A 20 -0.91 5.39 -14.72
N VAL A 21 -0.64 4.29 -14.02
CA VAL A 21 0.69 3.71 -13.91
C VAL A 21 0.61 2.19 -14.08
N GLU A 22 1.41 1.66 -15.00
CA GLU A 22 1.58 0.22 -15.20
C GLU A 22 2.93 -0.23 -14.64
N ILE A 23 2.89 -1.21 -13.73
CA ILE A 23 4.07 -1.83 -13.14
C ILE A 23 4.13 -3.28 -13.60
N GLN A 24 5.32 -3.72 -14.03
CA GLN A 24 5.60 -5.10 -14.42
C GLN A 24 6.67 -5.70 -13.50
N GLY A 25 6.53 -6.97 -13.16
CA GLY A 25 7.47 -7.73 -12.31
C GLY A 25 6.69 -8.71 -11.44
N GLN A 26 7.39 -9.42 -10.55
CA GLN A 26 6.74 -10.28 -9.57
C GLN A 26 6.26 -9.43 -8.39
N ILE A 27 4.95 -9.38 -8.15
CA ILE A 27 4.37 -8.64 -7.03
C ILE A 27 4.19 -9.57 -5.84
N ASP A 28 4.88 -9.28 -4.74
CA ASP A 28 4.78 -10.06 -3.50
C ASP A 28 3.84 -9.37 -2.48
N LEU A 29 3.78 -8.03 -2.48
CA LEU A 29 2.95 -7.25 -1.56
C LEU A 29 2.39 -5.99 -2.24
N LEU A 30 1.08 -5.77 -2.05
CA LEU A 30 0.38 -4.56 -2.43
C LEU A 30 -0.29 -3.98 -1.17
N THR A 31 0.00 -2.73 -0.81
CA THR A 31 -0.60 -2.09 0.36
C THR A 31 -0.98 -0.65 0.06
N TYR A 32 -2.24 -0.32 0.32
CA TYR A 32 -2.75 1.04 0.25
C TYR A 32 -3.29 1.42 1.64
N PRO A 33 -2.49 2.07 2.51
CA PRO A 33 -3.00 2.63 3.74
C PRO A 33 -4.16 3.58 3.44
N ALA A 34 -5.35 3.21 3.90
CA ALA A 34 -6.45 4.15 4.03
C ALA A 34 -5.99 5.24 5.01
N ASN A 35 -6.06 6.51 4.58
CA ASN A 35 -5.79 7.63 5.46
C ASN A 35 -6.67 7.49 6.70
N ARG A 36 -6.03 7.29 7.87
CA ARG A 36 -6.72 7.18 9.16
C ARG A 36 -7.19 8.57 9.56
N SER A 37 -8.35 8.97 9.08
CA SER A 37 -9.18 9.93 9.80
C SER A 37 -9.88 9.18 10.93
N SER A 38 -9.65 9.61 12.17
CA SER A 38 -10.31 9.24 13.45
C SER A 38 -9.70 8.12 14.33
N ASP A 39 -9.30 8.57 15.53
CA ASP A 39 -9.38 7.93 16.84
C ASP A 39 -10.09 6.57 16.92
N SER A 40 -9.38 5.50 17.35
CA SER A 40 -10.00 4.35 18.06
C SER A 40 -9.02 3.21 18.39
N SER A 41 -7.85 3.12 17.75
CA SER A 41 -7.00 1.91 17.88
C SER A 41 -6.18 1.76 19.19
N ARG A 42 -6.36 2.64 20.19
CA ARG A 42 -5.70 2.50 21.51
C ARG A 42 -6.23 1.31 22.33
N GLY A 43 -7.46 0.86 22.11
CA GLY A 43 -8.12 -0.13 22.98
C GLY A 43 -7.91 -1.62 22.66
N VAL A 44 -7.26 -1.96 21.54
CA VAL A 44 -7.17 -3.38 21.11
C VAL A 44 -5.83 -4.03 21.51
N TRP A 45 -4.77 -3.26 21.67
CA TRP A 45 -3.46 -3.79 22.06
C TRP A 45 -3.38 -4.16 23.55
N GLU A 46 -4.18 -3.55 24.43
CA GLU A 46 -4.19 -3.87 25.87
C GLU A 46 -4.77 -5.24 26.20
N LYS A 47 -5.55 -5.86 25.31
CA LYS A 47 -6.15 -7.19 25.53
C LYS A 47 -5.22 -8.36 25.25
N ILE A 48 -4.11 -8.14 24.55
CA ILE A 48 -3.20 -9.22 24.12
C ILE A 48 -1.99 -9.36 25.05
N PHE A 49 -1.67 -8.31 25.84
CA PHE A 49 -0.55 -8.30 26.77
C PHE A 49 -0.96 -8.48 28.25
N LYS A 50 -2.12 -9.08 28.54
CA LYS A 50 -2.54 -9.41 29.91
C LYS A 50 -2.73 -10.90 30.10
#